data_AF-X1QPJ4-F1
#
_entry.id   AF-X1QPJ4-F1
#
_cell.length_a   1.000
_cell.length_b   1.000
_cell.length_c   1.000
_cell.angle_alpha   90.00
_cell.angle_beta   90.00
_cell.angle_gamma   90.00
#
_symmetry.space_group_name_H-M   'P 1'
#
loop_
_entity.id
_entity.type
_entity.pdbx_description
1 polymer ?
#
loop_
_entity_poly.entity_id
_entity_poly.type
_entity_poly.pdbx_seq_one_letter_code
_entity_poly.pdbx_strand_id
1 'polypeptide(L)' 'MVESFLDGKMPRETWEDGAFVVELLMACYMAAERGKKLKFPPKGLEKFVPQVAKKTWKPRSVA' A
#
# COMPACT_ATOMS: atom_id res chain seq x y z
N MET A 1 3.90 19.16 10.76
CA MET A 1 5.21 18.46 10.77
C MET A 1 6.34 19.38 11.22
N VAL A 2 6.64 20.47 10.49
CA VAL A 2 7.72 21.42 10.88
C VAL A 2 7.45 22.09 12.23
N GLU A 3 6.23 22.57 12.45
CA GLU A 3 5.81 23.17 13.73
C GLU A 3 5.81 22.12 14.86
N SER A 4 5.33 20.90 14.58
CA SER A 4 5.34 19.79 15.54
C SER A 4 6.76 19.39 15.96
N PHE A 5 7.72 19.46 15.03
CA PHE A 5 9.14 19.21 15.29
C PHE A 5 9.76 20.28 16.18
N LEU A 6 9.44 21.56 15.93
CA LEU A 6 9.87 22.67 16.79
C LEU A 6 9.26 22.57 18.20
N ASP A 7 8.01 22.12 18.30
CA ASP A 7 7.29 21.96 19.56
C ASP A 7 7.63 20.67 20.33
N GLY A 8 8.44 19.77 19.76
CA GLY A 8 8.74 18.45 20.34
C GLY A 8 7.51 17.54 20.50
N LYS A 9 6.45 17.78 19.71
CA LYS A 9 5.19 17.02 19.75
C LYS A 9 5.12 16.05 18.60
N MET A 10 4.42 14.94 18.80
CA MET A 10 4.17 13.97 17.74
C MET A 10 3.36 14.64 16.62
N PRO A 11 3.80 14.55 15.35
CA PRO A 11 3.03 15.06 14.22
C PRO A 11 1.74 14.25 14.05
N ARG A 12 0.75 14.87 13.41
CA ARG A 12 -0.53 14.23 13.09
C ARG A 12 -0.34 13.02 12.18
N GLU A 13 0.44 13.17 11.12
CA GLU A 13 0.84 12.08 10.24
C GLU A 13 2.11 11.43 10.78
N THR A 14 1.97 10.17 11.16
CA THR A 14 3.03 9.37 11.76
C THR A 14 3.67 8.45 10.72
N TRP A 15 4.76 7.79 11.11
CA TRP A 15 5.34 6.75 10.28
C TRP A 15 4.38 5.56 10.08
N GLU A 16 3.58 5.24 11.10
CA GLU A 16 2.60 4.16 11.04
C GLU A 16 1.49 4.45 10.02
N ASP A 17 1.06 5.70 9.92
CA ASP A 17 0.13 6.13 8.86
C ASP A 17 0.73 5.93 7.47
N GLY A 18 2.02 6.26 7.31
CA GLY A 18 2.76 6.00 6.08
C GLY A 18 2.82 4.51 5.73
N ALA A 19 3.13 3.66 6.71
CA ALA A 19 3.14 2.21 6.53
C ALA A 19 1.76 1.67 6.13
N PHE A 20 0.69 2.19 6.74
CA PHE A 20 -0.69 1.83 6.43
C PHE A 20 -1.07 2.18 4.98
N VAL A 21 -0.66 3.36 4.49
CA VAL A 21 -0.88 3.75 3.08
C VAL A 21 -0.20 2.78 2.11
N VAL A 22 1.04 2.36 2.42
CA VAL A 22 1.75 1.37 1.59
C VAL A 22 1.04 0.02 1.64
N GLU A 23 0.59 -0.42 2.81
CA GLU A 23 -0.17 -1.67 2.95
C GLU A 23 -1.44 -1.67 2.09
N LEU A 24 -2.19 -0.56 2.12
CA LEU A 24 -3.39 -0.39 1.29
C LEU A 24 -3.05 -0.44 -0.21
N LEU A 25 -1.96 0.20 -0.63
CA LEU A 25 -1.49 0.16 -2.01
C LEU A 25 -1.15 -1.28 -2.46
N MET A 26 -0.47 -2.04 -1.60
CA MET A 26 -0.13 -3.44 -1.87
C MET A 26 -1.39 -4.32 -1.99
N ALA A 27 -2.40 -4.06 -1.16
CA ALA A 27 -3.69 -4.75 -1.25
C ALA A 27 -4.39 -4.44 -2.58
N CYS A 28 -4.32 -3.20 -3.07
CA CYS A 28 -4.84 -2.80 -4.38
C CYS A 28 -4.14 -3.51 -5.53
N TYR A 29 -2.80 -3.65 -5.49
CA TYR A 29 -2.08 -4.45 -6.49
C TYR A 29 -2.56 -5.91 -6.49
N MET A 30 -2.71 -6.52 -5.31
CA MET A 30 -3.20 -7.88 -5.20
C MET A 30 -4.63 -8.03 -5.72
N ALA A 31 -5.49 -7.05 -5.47
CA ALA A 31 -6.87 -7.03 -5.96
C ALA A 31 -6.92 -6.92 -7.50
N ALA A 32 -6.10 -6.03 -8.07
CA ALA A 32 -5.97 -5.83 -9.51
C ALA A 32 -5.47 -7.11 -10.21
N GLU A 33 -4.45 -7.77 -9.65
CA GLU A 33 -3.91 -9.02 -10.21
C GLU A 33 -4.88 -10.19 -10.12
N ARG A 34 -5.72 -10.23 -9.08
CA ARG A 34 -6.73 -11.29 -8.90
C ARG A 34 -8.06 -10.97 -9.57
N GLY A 35 -8.22 -9.77 -10.14
CA GLY A 35 -9.48 -9.31 -10.74
C GLY A 35 -10.68 -9.31 -9.78
N LYS A 36 -10.47 -9.17 -8.47
CA LYS A 36 -11.55 -9.26 -7.47
C LYS A 36 -11.35 -8.34 -6.28
N LYS A 37 -12.46 -7.93 -5.66
CA LYS A 37 -12.45 -7.19 -4.40
C LYS A 37 -11.91 -8.08 -3.28
N LEU A 38 -10.87 -7.63 -2.60
CA LEU A 38 -10.30 -8.30 -1.44
C LEU A 38 -10.85 -7.65 -0.16
N LYS A 39 -11.11 -8.46 0.87
CA LYS A 39 -11.36 -7.93 2.21
C LYS A 39 -10.02 -7.48 2.81
N PHE A 40 -9.99 -6.26 3.32
CA PHE A 40 -8.83 -5.70 4.00
C PHE A 40 -8.87 -6.05 5.50
N PRO A 41 -7.76 -6.50 6.11
CA PRO A 41 -6.44 -6.77 5.52
C PRO A 41 -6.39 -8.13 4.78
N PRO A 42 -5.81 -8.20 3.55
CA PRO A 42 -5.74 -9.44 2.80
C PRO A 42 -4.69 -10.41 3.38
N LYS A 43 -5.02 -11.71 3.44
CA LYS A 43 -4.09 -12.73 3.92
C LYS A 43 -2.87 -12.85 3.00
N GLY A 44 -1.67 -12.86 3.60
CA GLY A 44 -0.41 -13.10 2.88
C GLY A 44 0.18 -11.86 2.19
N LEU A 45 -0.26 -10.66 2.56
CA LEU A 45 0.25 -9.40 2.01
C LEU A 45 1.74 -9.18 2.28
N GLU A 46 2.23 -9.62 3.43
CA GLU A 46 3.64 -9.47 3.85
C GLU A 46 4.65 -10.12 2.89
N LYS A 47 4.25 -11.15 2.16
CA LYS A 47 5.09 -11.89 1.20
C LYS A 47 4.70 -11.63 -0.25
N PHE A 48 3.72 -10.75 -0.49
CA PHE A 48 3.20 -10.49 -1.81
C PHE A 48 4.13 -9.55 -2.58
N VAL A 49 4.64 -10.02 -3.72
CA VAL A 49 5.43 -9.20 -4.64
C VAL A 49 4.62 -8.98 -5.91
N PRO A 50 4.18 -7.74 -6.19
CA PRO A 50 3.30 -7.45 -7.31
C PRO A 50 4.04 -7.57 -8.66
N GLN A 51 3.28 -7.83 -9.72
CA GLN A 51 3.75 -7.95 -11.10
C GLN A 51 4.42 -6.67 -11.61
N VAL A 52 4.01 -5.50 -11.10
CA VAL A 52 4.68 -4.23 -11.40
C VAL A 52 6.13 -4.22 -10.91
N ALA A 53 6.38 -4.75 -9.71
CA ALA A 53 7.74 -4.89 -9.17
C ALA A 53 8.54 -5.93 -9.96
N LYS A 54 7.87 -6.98 -10.48
CA LYS A 54 8.47 -8.00 -11.34
C LYS A 54 8.65 -7.57 -12.79
N LYS A 55 8.19 -6.37 -13.18
CA LYS A 55 8.15 -5.87 -14.57
C LYS A 55 7.36 -6.75 -15.54
N THR A 56 6.50 -7.64 -15.05
CA THR A 56 5.66 -8.52 -15.88
C THR A 56 4.26 -7.98 -16.10
N TRP A 57 3.97 -6.79 -15.56
CA TRP A 57 2.64 -6.19 -15.62
C TRP A 57 2.25 -5.74 -17.03
N LYS A 58 1.06 -6.14 -17.48
CA LYS A 58 0.48 -5.74 -18.76
C LYS A 58 -0.69 -4.78 -18.53
N PRO A 59 -0.54 -3.46 -18.73
CA PRO A 59 -1.57 -2.48 -18.36
C PRO A 59 -2.88 -2.62 -19.15
N ARG A 60 -2.84 -3.22 -20.35
CA ARG A 60 -4.03 -3.43 -21.20
C ARG A 60 -4.85 -4.67 -20.89
N SER A 61 -4.40 -5.54 -19.96
CA SER A 61 -5.14 -6.75 -19.61
C SER A 61 -6.18 -6.55 -18.50
N VAL A 62 -6.22 -5.36 -17.90
CA VAL A 62 -7.22 -4.99 -16.89
C VAL A 62 -8.22 -4.07 -17.59
N ALA A 63 -9.27 -4.67 -18.13
CA ALA A 63 -10.42 -3.98 -18.73
C ALA A 63 -11.66 -4.30 -17.89
#